data_AF-A0A3D4B8D9-F1
#
_entry.id   AF-A0A3D4B8D9-F1
#
_cell.length_a   1.000
_cell.length_b   1.000
_cell.length_c   1.000
_cell.angle_alpha   90.00
_cell.angle_beta   90.00
_cell.angle_gamma   90.00
#
_symmetry.space_group_name_H-M   'P 1'
#
loop_
_entity.id
_entity.type
_entity.pdbx_description
1 polymer ?
#
loop_
_entity_poly.entity_id
_entity_poly.type
_entity_poly.pdbx_seq_one_letter_code
_entity_poly.pdbx_strand_id
1 'polypeptide(L)'
;MPYWSQRKCMNSNSNRSFHLKVLYPRRLKVLLKQTTMSRLRTMMKMNRIILKMVCRAMRYLHRNQNKMKGHFGGAGLIICMLLWFGTPSPTLGQTEEVKDLLKQIEKLETKQAQPRSRPAAGKPEEVVEEEATPVETISMATVILDSTAFPKLSDAQQKLLISYENFVSLFPEHERVPELLYNAGARYFAIELYPNARTVYERILDNHPNSGEWYINSLADIVESYRRENDFQNLEVWSERLHTDPNAPDSLKNAGERLAAGAIANQALEQEKLADASGDEAALAAAAETYIRTARTYPDAEFATTSLFRAGNTYKKANMLDKAAEVWLDLVARYPEVSYADTAMWNAALAYDELEQYDLALKVYEQFIGQFPASLFRVDALKNSIYDYTEVENYHRTAETYEQYATEFVEDAGAARS
;
A
#
# COMPACT_ATOMS: atom_id res chain seq x y z
N MET A 1 38.02 45.31 -24.73
CA MET A 1 36.80 45.03 -23.95
C MET A 1 35.60 45.14 -24.88
N PRO A 2 35.13 44.01 -25.43
CA PRO A 2 34.19 43.95 -26.55
C PRO A 2 32.82 43.43 -26.05
N TYR A 3 31.73 43.30 -26.79
CA TYR A 3 31.26 43.73 -28.11
C TYR A 3 29.77 43.32 -28.13
N TRP A 4 28.92 44.15 -28.72
CA TRP A 4 27.92 43.80 -29.75
C TRP A 4 26.87 42.69 -29.51
N SER A 5 25.68 42.70 -30.12
CA SER A 5 24.84 43.68 -30.82
C SER A 5 23.76 42.85 -31.55
N GLN A 6 22.64 43.50 -31.89
CA GLN A 6 21.89 43.29 -33.15
C GLN A 6 21.06 41.98 -33.24
N ARG A 7 19.91 41.88 -33.90
CA ARG A 7 19.01 42.67 -34.79
C ARG A 7 17.88 41.65 -35.12
N LYS A 8 16.70 41.93 -35.67
CA LYS A 8 16.06 43.07 -36.33
C LYS A 8 14.59 42.70 -36.60
N CYS A 9 13.76 43.74 -36.69
CA CYS A 9 12.73 44.00 -37.72
C CYS A 9 11.50 43.08 -37.81
N MET A 10 10.29 43.63 -37.59
CA MET A 10 9.44 44.35 -38.58
C MET A 10 8.79 43.37 -39.56
N ASN A 11 7.59 43.60 -40.11
CA ASN A 11 6.45 44.47 -39.89
C ASN A 11 5.46 44.03 -40.99
N SER A 12 4.19 44.37 -40.82
CA SER A 12 3.22 44.63 -41.89
C SER A 12 2.60 43.50 -42.73
N ASN A 13 1.25 43.53 -42.70
CA ASN A 13 0.32 43.52 -43.84
C ASN A 13 0.48 42.47 -44.94
N SER A 14 -0.57 41.65 -45.16
CA SER A 14 -1.64 41.98 -46.12
C SER A 14 -2.44 40.74 -46.55
N ASN A 15 -3.76 40.92 -46.63
CA ASN A 15 -4.71 40.39 -47.62
C ASN A 15 -4.20 39.39 -48.68
N ARG A 16 -4.76 38.18 -48.71
CA ARG A 16 -5.74 37.72 -49.73
C ARG A 16 -6.04 36.23 -49.61
N SER A 17 -7.33 35.94 -49.68
CA SER A 17 -7.95 34.66 -50.03
C SER A 17 -7.34 34.04 -51.30
N PHE A 18 -7.10 32.73 -51.32
CA PHE A 18 -7.70 31.78 -52.28
C PHE A 18 -7.33 30.33 -51.92
N HIS A 19 -8.31 29.45 -52.13
CA HIS A 19 -8.39 28.00 -51.93
C HIS A 19 -7.12 27.18 -52.20
N LEU A 20 -6.87 26.15 -51.38
CA LEU A 20 -6.51 24.80 -51.85
C LEU A 20 -6.58 23.74 -50.73
N LYS A 21 -7.30 22.67 -51.08
CA LYS A 21 -7.08 21.25 -50.71
C LYS A 21 -6.98 20.86 -49.23
N VAL A 22 -7.97 20.04 -48.87
CA VAL A 22 -7.90 18.85 -47.99
C VAL A 22 -6.49 18.55 -47.47
N LEU A 23 -6.25 18.97 -46.23
CA LEU A 23 -5.19 18.46 -45.38
C LEU A 23 -5.83 18.24 -44.00
N TYR A 24 -6.08 16.98 -43.67
CA TYR A 24 -6.11 16.54 -42.28
C TYR A 24 -4.72 16.80 -41.68
N PRO A 25 -4.62 17.45 -40.51
CA PRO A 25 -3.74 16.88 -39.51
C PRO A 25 -4.28 17.03 -38.08
N ARG A 26 -4.32 15.90 -37.36
CA ARG A 26 -3.87 15.79 -35.95
C ARG A 26 -4.18 16.95 -34.97
N ARG A 27 -5.39 17.53 -35.00
CA ARG A 27 -5.90 18.41 -33.92
C ARG A 27 -7.35 18.12 -33.48
N LEU A 28 -7.88 16.95 -33.86
CA LEU A 28 -9.20 16.49 -33.40
C LEU A 28 -9.16 15.61 -32.12
N LYS A 29 -7.97 15.22 -31.64
CA LYS A 29 -7.81 14.45 -30.39
C LYS A 29 -7.54 15.29 -29.13
N VAL A 30 -7.37 16.61 -29.26
CA VAL A 30 -7.14 17.52 -28.12
C VAL A 30 -8.37 18.39 -27.80
N LEU A 31 -9.22 18.68 -28.79
CA LEU A 31 -10.49 19.41 -28.55
C LEU A 31 -11.62 18.55 -27.98
N LEU A 32 -11.54 17.22 -28.09
CA LEU A 32 -12.45 16.26 -27.44
C LEU A 32 -12.07 15.93 -25.99
N LYS A 33 -10.91 16.42 -25.50
CA LYS A 33 -10.48 16.25 -24.09
C LYS A 33 -10.69 17.49 -23.22
N GLN A 34 -10.88 18.68 -23.81
CA GLN A 34 -11.18 19.91 -23.05
C GLN A 34 -12.65 20.35 -23.09
N THR A 35 -13.44 19.92 -24.08
CA THR A 35 -14.88 20.26 -24.17
C THR A 35 -15.79 19.34 -23.35
N THR A 36 -15.30 18.19 -22.88
CA THR A 36 -16.04 17.27 -22.00
C THR A 36 -16.02 17.74 -20.54
N MET A 37 -14.92 18.33 -20.05
CA MET A 37 -14.86 18.85 -18.67
C MET A 37 -15.67 20.14 -18.44
N SER A 38 -15.82 21.00 -19.46
CA SER A 38 -16.65 22.20 -19.32
C SER A 38 -18.14 21.88 -19.25
N ARG A 39 -18.65 20.88 -20.00
CA ARG A 39 -20.07 20.50 -19.96
C ARG A 39 -20.42 19.63 -18.74
N LEU A 40 -19.48 18.81 -18.24
CA LEU A 40 -19.67 18.10 -16.97
C LEU A 40 -19.68 19.04 -15.75
N ARG A 41 -18.90 20.13 -15.78
CA ARG A 41 -18.96 21.16 -14.72
C ARG A 41 -20.29 21.94 -14.72
N THR A 42 -20.94 22.11 -15.87
CA THR A 42 -22.29 22.72 -15.92
C THR A 42 -23.39 21.74 -15.49
N MET A 43 -23.23 20.43 -15.73
CA MET A 43 -24.14 19.41 -15.17
C MET A 43 -24.01 19.23 -13.65
N MET A 44 -22.83 19.50 -13.07
CA MET A 44 -22.62 19.46 -11.61
C MET A 44 -23.24 20.63 -10.82
N LYS A 45 -23.86 21.61 -11.49
CA LYS A 45 -24.68 22.66 -10.85
C LYS A 45 -26.18 22.50 -11.12
N MET A 46 -26.63 21.30 -11.47
CA MET A 46 -28.05 21.00 -11.61
C MET A 46 -28.65 20.63 -10.26
N ASN A 47 -29.77 21.27 -9.87
CA ASN A 47 -30.45 21.05 -8.60
C ASN A 47 -30.67 19.55 -8.34
N ARG A 48 -30.35 19.04 -7.14
CA ARG A 48 -30.45 17.61 -6.76
C ARG A 48 -31.82 17.00 -7.06
N ILE A 49 -32.87 17.83 -7.10
CA ILE A 49 -34.25 17.46 -7.45
C ILE A 49 -34.38 17.07 -8.94
N ILE A 50 -33.74 17.81 -9.85
CA ILE A 50 -33.78 17.56 -11.31
C ILE A 50 -33.03 16.27 -11.65
N LEU A 51 -31.89 16.03 -11.00
CA LEU A 51 -31.13 14.79 -11.18
C LEU A 51 -31.90 13.57 -10.63
N LYS A 52 -32.58 13.71 -9.49
CA LYS A 52 -33.47 12.68 -8.94
C LYS A 52 -34.69 12.42 -9.84
N MET A 53 -35.25 13.44 -10.49
CA MET A 53 -36.35 13.30 -11.46
C MET A 53 -35.90 12.57 -12.73
N VAL A 54 -34.74 12.93 -13.29
CA VAL A 54 -34.16 12.26 -14.47
C VAL A 54 -33.85 10.78 -14.17
N CYS A 55 -33.27 10.48 -13.00
CA CYS A 55 -32.98 9.11 -12.58
C CYS A 55 -34.24 8.30 -12.22
N ARG A 56 -35.36 8.93 -11.82
CA ARG A 56 -36.65 8.26 -11.63
C ARG A 56 -37.34 7.99 -12.98
N ALA A 57 -37.29 8.93 -13.92
CA ALA A 57 -37.83 8.76 -15.27
C ALA A 57 -37.10 7.64 -16.06
N MET A 58 -35.77 7.56 -15.96
CA MET A 58 -35.00 6.46 -16.56
C MET A 58 -35.33 5.10 -15.94
N ARG A 59 -35.51 5.03 -14.62
CA ARG A 59 -35.91 3.79 -13.93
C ARG A 59 -37.34 3.34 -14.25
N TYR A 60 -38.26 4.29 -14.47
CA TYR A 60 -39.63 4.01 -14.92
C TYR A 60 -39.65 3.48 -16.37
N LEU A 61 -38.88 4.09 -17.27
CA LEU A 61 -38.73 3.63 -18.66
C LEU A 61 -38.07 2.25 -18.75
N HIS A 62 -37.07 1.98 -17.89
CA HIS A 62 -36.39 0.68 -17.84
C HIS A 62 -37.31 -0.44 -17.29
N ARG A 63 -38.11 -0.16 -16.26
CA ARG A 63 -39.07 -1.14 -15.69
C ARG A 63 -40.26 -1.46 -16.59
N ASN A 64 -40.64 -0.55 -17.50
CA ASN A 64 -41.80 -0.70 -18.39
C ASN A 64 -41.43 -1.00 -19.86
N GLN A 65 -40.18 -1.41 -20.15
CA GLN A 65 -39.71 -1.67 -21.51
C GLN A 65 -40.58 -2.67 -22.31
N ASN A 66 -41.22 -3.64 -21.65
CA ASN A 66 -42.05 -4.64 -22.32
C ASN A 66 -43.52 -4.22 -22.55
N LYS A 67 -43.95 -3.06 -22.06
CA LYS A 67 -45.33 -2.55 -22.21
C LYS A 67 -45.49 -1.39 -23.20
N MET A 68 -44.42 -0.91 -23.83
CA MET A 68 -44.46 0.22 -24.76
C MET A 68 -44.28 -0.20 -26.22
N LYS A 69 -45.17 -1.07 -26.73
CA LYS A 69 -45.35 -1.20 -28.18
C LYS A 69 -46.50 -0.27 -28.60
N GLY A 70 -46.12 0.94 -29.02
CA GLY A 70 -47.00 1.87 -29.71
C GLY A 70 -47.69 2.88 -28.80
N HIS A 71 -46.95 3.91 -28.34
CA HIS A 71 -47.38 5.31 -28.19
C HIS A 71 -46.18 6.10 -27.64
N PHE A 72 -45.40 6.73 -28.52
CA PHE A 72 -44.41 7.73 -28.14
C PHE A 72 -45.14 9.06 -27.92
N GLY A 73 -45.75 9.25 -26.76
CA GLY A 73 -46.54 10.45 -26.42
C GLY A 73 -46.09 11.09 -25.12
N GLY A 74 -45.76 12.38 -25.16
CA GLY A 74 -45.50 13.24 -23.99
C GLY A 74 -44.12 13.09 -23.33
N ALA A 75 -43.82 11.93 -22.75
CA ALA A 75 -42.64 11.77 -21.89
C ALA A 75 -41.29 11.90 -22.63
N GLY A 76 -41.22 11.44 -23.89
CA GLY A 76 -40.03 11.59 -24.73
C GLY A 76 -39.75 13.02 -25.16
N LEU A 77 -40.81 13.82 -25.38
CA LEU A 77 -40.72 15.24 -25.74
C LEU A 77 -40.20 16.09 -24.57
N ILE A 78 -40.62 15.77 -23.34
CA ILE A 78 -40.16 16.46 -22.11
C ILE A 78 -38.66 16.23 -21.89
N ILE A 79 -38.15 15.02 -22.14
CA ILE A 79 -36.72 14.71 -22.03
C ILE A 79 -35.92 15.43 -23.13
N CYS A 80 -36.45 15.53 -24.35
CA CYS A 80 -35.79 16.28 -25.44
C CYS A 80 -35.79 17.80 -25.21
N MET A 81 -36.85 18.38 -24.64
CA MET A 81 -36.88 19.83 -24.36
C MET A 81 -35.92 20.22 -23.22
N LEU A 82 -35.79 19.37 -22.20
CA LEU A 82 -34.89 19.63 -21.05
C LEU A 82 -33.41 19.45 -21.38
N LEU A 83 -33.07 18.67 -22.41
CA LEU A 83 -31.68 18.46 -22.84
C LEU A 83 -31.14 19.55 -23.77
N TRP A 84 -31.99 20.39 -24.39
CA TRP A 84 -31.53 21.38 -25.37
C TRP A 84 -31.64 22.86 -24.91
N PHE A 85 -32.63 23.26 -24.12
CA PHE A 85 -32.78 24.65 -23.68
C PHE A 85 -32.78 24.77 -22.16
N GLY A 86 -31.60 25.01 -21.58
CA GLY A 86 -31.43 25.25 -20.16
C GLY A 86 -31.86 26.65 -19.74
N THR A 87 -33.14 26.83 -19.40
CA THR A 87 -33.67 27.80 -18.42
C THR A 87 -35.12 27.46 -18.08
N PRO A 88 -35.58 27.56 -16.82
CA PRO A 88 -36.99 27.38 -16.49
C PRO A 88 -37.75 28.66 -16.89
N SER A 89 -38.75 28.54 -17.76
CA SER A 89 -39.78 29.58 -17.92
C SER A 89 -40.80 29.46 -16.76
N PRO A 90 -41.32 30.56 -16.18
CA PRO A 90 -42.09 30.52 -14.93
C PRO A 90 -43.53 29.97 -15.05
N THR A 91 -43.95 29.47 -16.22
CA THR A 91 -45.37 29.17 -16.50
C THR A 91 -45.72 27.68 -16.53
N LEU A 92 -44.83 26.80 -16.08
CA LEU A 92 -45.09 25.34 -16.09
C LEU A 92 -46.05 24.85 -14.98
N GLY A 93 -46.50 25.73 -14.09
CA GLY A 93 -47.42 25.40 -12.98
C GLY A 93 -48.91 25.57 -13.30
N GLN A 94 -49.28 25.88 -14.55
CA GLN A 94 -50.66 26.24 -14.89
C GLN A 94 -51.35 25.33 -15.93
N THR A 95 -50.81 24.15 -16.23
CA THR A 95 -51.55 23.18 -17.05
C THR A 95 -52.45 22.33 -16.16
N GLU A 96 -53.71 22.16 -16.58
CA GLU A 96 -54.75 21.42 -15.82
C GLU A 96 -54.35 19.96 -15.52
N GLU A 97 -53.49 19.36 -16.33
CA GLU A 97 -52.94 18.01 -16.11
C GLU A 97 -52.06 17.92 -14.85
N VAL A 98 -51.30 18.97 -14.52
CA VAL A 98 -50.41 18.99 -13.34
C VAL A 98 -51.22 19.20 -12.05
N LYS A 99 -52.30 19.99 -12.11
CA LYS A 99 -53.22 20.17 -10.99
C LYS A 99 -54.02 18.90 -10.68
N ASP A 100 -54.42 18.14 -11.70
CA ASP A 100 -55.16 16.90 -11.51
C ASP A 100 -54.27 15.79 -10.91
N LEU A 101 -53.00 15.73 -11.33
CA LEU A 101 -52.00 14.85 -10.72
C LEU A 101 -51.74 15.15 -9.25
N LEU A 102 -51.69 16.43 -8.86
CA LEU A 102 -51.51 16.83 -7.45
C LEU A 102 -52.73 16.46 -6.59
N LYS A 103 -53.95 16.65 -7.11
CA LYS A 103 -55.20 16.20 -6.45
C LYS A 103 -55.30 14.69 -6.27
N GLN A 104 -54.75 13.92 -7.21
CA GLN A 104 -54.73 12.45 -7.11
C GLN A 104 -53.73 11.95 -6.06
N ILE A 105 -52.62 12.67 -5.83
CA ILE A 105 -51.63 12.35 -4.80
C ILE A 105 -52.20 12.63 -3.39
N GLU A 106 -52.88 13.76 -3.19
CA GLU A 106 -53.51 14.14 -1.90
C GLU A 106 -54.64 13.16 -1.48
N LYS A 107 -55.35 12.57 -2.44
CA LYS A 107 -56.34 11.49 -2.22
C LYS A 107 -55.73 10.14 -1.84
N LEU A 108 -54.44 9.92 -2.12
CA LEU A 108 -53.74 8.67 -1.79
C LEU A 108 -53.16 8.70 -0.37
N GLU A 109 -52.77 9.88 0.13
CA GLU A 109 -52.24 10.05 1.49
C GLU A 109 -53.35 9.97 2.56
N THR A 110 -54.55 10.47 2.26
CA THR A 110 -55.72 10.39 3.15
C THR A 110 -56.31 8.98 3.27
N LYS A 111 -55.93 8.03 2.41
CA LYS A 111 -56.45 6.64 2.42
C LYS A 111 -55.67 5.65 3.30
N GLN A 112 -54.51 6.03 3.85
CA GLN A 112 -53.70 5.12 4.67
C GLN A 112 -53.87 5.28 6.19
N ALA A 113 -54.72 6.21 6.66
CA ALA A 113 -55.01 6.37 8.08
C ALA A 113 -56.42 5.85 8.43
N GLN A 114 -56.53 4.57 8.76
CA GLN A 114 -57.62 4.03 9.59
C GLN A 114 -57.05 3.08 10.64
N PRO A 115 -57.25 3.34 11.95
CA PRO A 115 -56.74 2.47 13.01
C PRO A 115 -57.71 1.32 13.30
N ARG A 116 -57.18 0.10 13.45
CA ARG A 116 -57.93 -1.08 13.95
C ARG A 116 -57.90 -1.10 15.49
N SER A 117 -59.07 -1.16 16.11
CA SER A 117 -59.30 -1.45 17.55
C SER A 117 -59.23 -2.96 17.84
N ARG A 118 -58.76 -3.51 18.98
CA ARG A 118 -59.25 -3.55 20.40
C ARG A 118 -58.38 -4.60 21.19
N PRO A 119 -58.50 -4.84 22.53
CA PRO A 119 -59.13 -4.09 23.62
C PRO A 119 -58.24 -3.85 24.88
N ALA A 120 -58.78 -3.00 25.76
CA ALA A 120 -58.39 -2.52 27.09
C ALA A 120 -57.55 -3.40 28.04
N ALA A 121 -56.59 -2.78 28.73
CA ALA A 121 -56.67 -2.50 30.18
C ALA A 121 -55.46 -1.65 30.66
N GLY A 122 -55.72 -0.59 31.43
CA GLY A 122 -54.69 0.18 32.15
C GLY A 122 -54.85 1.69 31.97
N LYS A 123 -55.14 2.41 33.07
CA LYS A 123 -55.33 3.87 33.12
C LYS A 123 -54.08 4.62 32.61
N PRO A 124 -54.21 5.71 31.84
CA PRO A 124 -53.07 6.57 31.51
C PRO A 124 -52.81 7.59 32.63
N GLU A 125 -51.57 7.63 33.13
CA GLU A 125 -50.99 8.82 33.77
C GLU A 125 -50.62 9.84 32.69
N GLU A 126 -50.76 11.14 33.01
CA GLU A 126 -50.42 12.26 32.13
C GLU A 126 -48.95 12.22 31.69
N VAL A 127 -48.71 12.11 30.38
CA VAL A 127 -47.42 12.37 29.76
C VAL A 127 -47.55 13.66 28.96
N VAL A 128 -46.79 14.66 29.38
CA VAL A 128 -46.59 15.91 28.66
C VAL A 128 -45.93 15.59 27.31
N GLU A 129 -46.61 15.88 26.21
CA GLU A 129 -46.04 15.81 24.86
C GLU A 129 -45.00 16.94 24.71
N GLU A 130 -43.72 16.57 24.74
CA GLU A 130 -42.64 17.44 24.31
C GLU A 130 -42.53 17.34 22.77
N GLU A 131 -42.76 18.45 22.08
CA GLU A 131 -42.73 18.54 20.62
C GLU A 131 -41.37 18.07 20.07
N ALA A 132 -41.37 16.94 19.36
CA ALA A 132 -40.21 16.46 18.63
C ALA A 132 -39.91 17.40 17.45
N THR A 133 -38.87 18.21 17.57
CA THR A 133 -38.34 19.01 16.46
C THR A 133 -37.85 18.11 15.31
N PRO A 134 -37.97 18.54 14.04
CA PRO A 134 -37.58 17.71 12.90
C PRO A 134 -36.08 17.45 12.93
N VAL A 135 -35.69 16.18 12.99
CA VAL A 135 -34.29 15.77 12.82
C VAL A 135 -33.86 16.10 11.39
N GLU A 136 -33.03 17.14 11.24
CA GLU A 136 -32.37 17.45 9.97
C GLU A 136 -31.62 16.20 9.48
N THR A 137 -31.92 15.76 8.26
CA THR A 137 -31.26 14.62 7.64
C THR A 137 -29.87 15.04 7.19
N ILE A 138 -28.91 14.94 8.10
CA ILE A 138 -27.49 15.03 7.79
C ILE A 138 -27.17 13.86 6.85
N SER A 139 -26.72 14.17 5.64
CA SER A 139 -26.12 13.20 4.72
C SER A 139 -24.77 12.77 5.29
N MET A 140 -24.78 11.92 6.31
CA MET A 140 -23.58 11.37 6.93
C MET A 140 -22.91 10.44 5.90
N ALA A 141 -21.66 10.74 5.58
CA ALA A 141 -20.80 9.74 4.93
C ALA A 141 -20.68 8.55 5.90
N THR A 142 -20.89 7.32 5.40
CA THR A 142 -20.87 6.14 6.28
C THR A 142 -19.51 5.98 6.94
N VAL A 143 -19.51 5.68 8.23
CA VAL A 143 -18.30 5.59 9.06
C VAL A 143 -17.74 4.18 9.07
N ILE A 144 -18.61 3.19 9.26
CA ILE A 144 -18.32 1.77 9.36
C ILE A 144 -18.75 1.04 8.10
N LEU A 145 -19.93 1.37 7.55
CA LEU A 145 -20.52 0.59 6.47
C LEU A 145 -19.83 0.85 5.13
N ASP A 146 -19.25 -0.21 4.55
CA ASP A 146 -18.80 -0.22 3.16
C ASP A 146 -19.77 -1.02 2.26
N SER A 147 -20.22 -0.40 1.17
CA SER A 147 -21.22 -0.99 0.27
C SER A 147 -20.76 -2.26 -0.45
N THR A 148 -19.46 -2.49 -0.56
CA THR A 148 -18.89 -3.67 -1.25
C THR A 148 -18.58 -4.82 -0.30
N ALA A 149 -18.19 -4.51 0.94
CA ALA A 149 -17.89 -5.48 1.98
C ALA A 149 -19.15 -5.92 2.75
N PHE A 150 -20.12 -5.03 2.93
CA PHE A 150 -21.31 -5.28 3.74
C PHE A 150 -22.09 -6.54 3.31
N PRO A 151 -22.31 -6.82 2.00
CA PRO A 151 -23.03 -8.02 1.57
C PRO A 151 -22.28 -9.34 1.84
N LYS A 152 -20.98 -9.31 2.15
CA LYS A 152 -20.16 -10.50 2.43
C LYS A 152 -20.30 -10.98 3.88
N LEU A 153 -20.90 -10.16 4.74
CA LEU A 153 -21.14 -10.47 6.15
C LEU A 153 -22.42 -11.30 6.31
N SER A 154 -22.49 -12.11 7.39
CA SER A 154 -23.74 -12.77 7.77
C SER A 154 -24.81 -11.75 8.16
N ASP A 155 -26.10 -12.12 8.04
CA ASP A 155 -27.23 -11.26 8.43
C ASP A 155 -27.11 -10.70 9.86
N ALA A 156 -26.59 -11.51 10.79
CA ALA A 156 -26.36 -11.08 12.17
C ALA A 156 -25.26 -10.00 12.25
N GLN A 157 -24.14 -10.19 11.55
CA GLN A 157 -23.06 -9.22 11.47
C GLN A 157 -23.51 -7.93 10.76
N GLN A 158 -24.30 -8.04 9.69
CA GLN A 158 -24.88 -6.89 8.99
C GLN A 158 -25.75 -6.05 9.92
N LYS A 159 -26.67 -6.66 10.66
CA LYS A 159 -27.52 -5.97 11.64
C LYS A 159 -26.70 -5.34 12.75
N LEU A 160 -25.65 -6.02 13.21
CA LEU A 160 -24.73 -5.50 14.21
C LEU A 160 -24.00 -4.25 13.72
N LEU A 161 -23.41 -4.29 12.52
CA LEU A 161 -22.70 -3.13 11.97
C LEU A 161 -23.63 -1.96 11.66
N ILE A 162 -24.87 -2.21 11.23
CA ILE A 162 -25.89 -1.15 11.11
C ILE A 162 -26.15 -0.51 12.47
N SER A 163 -26.24 -1.32 13.54
CA SER A 163 -26.47 -0.80 14.89
C SER A 163 -25.29 0.05 15.38
N TYR A 164 -24.06 -0.37 15.10
CA TYR A 164 -22.85 0.41 15.40
C TYR A 164 -22.81 1.71 14.59
N GLU A 165 -23.09 1.65 13.28
CA GLU A 165 -23.14 2.83 12.41
C GLU A 165 -24.14 3.86 12.91
N ASN A 166 -25.35 3.42 13.27
CA ASN A 166 -26.39 4.30 13.80
C ASN A 166 -25.91 4.96 15.11
N PHE A 167 -25.31 4.20 16.02
CA PHE A 167 -24.81 4.74 17.29
C PHE A 167 -23.70 5.77 17.06
N VAL A 168 -22.66 5.41 16.30
CA VAL A 168 -21.52 6.29 16.02
C VAL A 168 -21.96 7.55 15.27
N SER A 169 -22.96 7.43 14.39
CA SER A 169 -23.52 8.58 13.67
C SER A 169 -24.29 9.53 14.58
N LEU A 170 -25.07 9.00 15.52
CA LEU A 170 -25.89 9.82 16.41
C LEU A 170 -25.08 10.40 17.57
N PHE A 171 -24.05 9.69 18.03
CA PHE A 171 -23.26 10.04 19.21
C PHE A 171 -21.75 9.92 18.96
N PRO A 172 -21.18 10.72 18.03
CA PRO A 172 -19.78 10.58 17.60
C PRO A 172 -18.74 10.83 18.71
N GLU A 173 -19.08 11.64 19.72
CA GLU A 173 -18.20 11.97 20.85
C GLU A 173 -18.41 11.05 22.08
N HIS A 174 -19.27 10.03 21.97
CA HIS A 174 -19.55 9.14 23.09
C HIS A 174 -18.34 8.25 23.41
N GLU A 175 -18.05 8.02 24.70
CA GLU A 175 -16.86 7.29 25.18
C GLU A 175 -16.70 5.87 24.61
N ARG A 176 -17.81 5.24 24.19
CA ARG A 176 -17.85 3.90 23.59
C ARG A 176 -17.58 3.86 22.09
N VAL A 177 -17.51 5.00 21.40
CA VAL A 177 -17.28 5.03 19.95
C VAL A 177 -16.00 4.27 19.55
N PRO A 178 -14.84 4.41 20.24
CA PRO A 178 -13.64 3.64 19.93
C PRO A 178 -13.84 2.13 20.02
N GLU A 179 -14.54 1.65 21.06
CA GLU A 179 -14.89 0.23 21.23
C GLU A 179 -15.73 -0.28 20.05
N LEU A 180 -16.76 0.46 19.64
CA LEU A 180 -17.65 0.06 18.55
C LEU A 180 -16.95 0.05 17.20
N LEU A 181 -16.10 1.06 16.94
CA LEU A 181 -15.25 1.10 15.74
C LEU A 181 -14.28 -0.08 15.73
N TYR A 182 -13.64 -0.39 16.86
CA TYR A 182 -12.69 -1.48 16.94
C TYR A 182 -13.38 -2.81 16.65
N ASN A 183 -14.52 -3.05 17.30
CA ASN A 183 -15.32 -4.23 17.10
C ASN A 183 -15.81 -4.37 15.65
N ALA A 184 -16.15 -3.25 14.99
CA ALA A 184 -16.50 -3.23 13.58
C ALA A 184 -15.31 -3.60 12.67
N GLY A 185 -14.15 -2.98 12.89
CA GLY A 185 -12.90 -3.34 12.19
C GLY A 185 -12.58 -4.82 12.34
N ALA A 186 -12.70 -5.35 13.57
CA ALA A 186 -12.47 -6.76 13.87
C ALA A 186 -13.46 -7.71 13.16
N ARG A 187 -14.69 -7.26 12.83
CA ARG A 187 -15.61 -8.07 12.00
C ARG A 187 -15.11 -8.18 10.57
N TYR A 188 -14.62 -7.09 9.99
CA TYR A 188 -14.03 -7.10 8.66
C TYR A 188 -12.73 -7.89 8.62
N PHE A 189 -11.89 -7.74 9.64
CA PHE A 189 -10.63 -8.47 9.78
C PHE A 189 -10.87 -9.99 9.83
N ALA A 190 -11.85 -10.44 10.61
CA ALA A 190 -12.15 -11.87 10.79
C ALA A 190 -12.63 -12.57 9.50
N ILE A 191 -13.10 -11.82 8.50
CA ILE A 191 -13.48 -12.34 7.19
C ILE A 191 -12.47 -11.94 6.10
N GLU A 192 -11.25 -11.59 6.49
CA GLU A 192 -10.11 -11.26 5.63
C GLU A 192 -10.34 -10.07 4.69
N LEU A 193 -11.29 -9.20 5.02
CA LEU A 193 -11.48 -7.92 4.33
C LEU A 193 -10.56 -6.86 4.94
N TYR A 194 -9.26 -7.10 4.82
CA TYR A 194 -8.22 -6.30 5.46
C TYR A 194 -8.26 -4.80 5.09
N PRO A 195 -8.46 -4.38 3.82
CA PRO A 195 -8.59 -2.96 3.49
C PRO A 195 -9.76 -2.26 4.20
N ASN A 196 -10.89 -2.96 4.34
CA ASN A 196 -12.06 -2.43 5.04
C ASN A 196 -11.82 -2.36 6.55
N ALA A 197 -11.19 -3.38 7.12
CA ALA A 197 -10.79 -3.38 8.52
C ALA A 197 -9.87 -2.19 8.84
N ARG A 198 -8.81 -2.01 8.04
CA ARG A 198 -7.88 -0.88 8.16
C ARG A 198 -8.59 0.46 8.09
N THR A 199 -9.51 0.65 7.14
CA THR A 199 -10.29 1.90 7.02
C THR A 199 -11.04 2.24 8.32
N VAL A 200 -11.58 1.24 9.03
CA VAL A 200 -12.28 1.46 10.29
C VAL A 200 -11.29 1.68 11.44
N TYR A 201 -10.21 0.91 11.51
CA TYR A 201 -9.17 1.06 12.52
C TYR A 201 -8.46 2.42 12.43
N GLU A 202 -8.15 2.90 11.22
CA GLU A 202 -7.54 4.21 10.98
C GLU A 202 -8.38 5.36 11.55
N ARG A 203 -9.72 5.24 11.56
CA ARG A 203 -10.59 6.25 12.17
C ARG A 203 -10.40 6.37 13.68
N ILE A 204 -10.04 5.29 14.36
CA ILE A 204 -9.69 5.33 15.79
C ILE A 204 -8.37 6.07 15.95
N LEU A 205 -7.38 5.80 15.09
CA LEU A 205 -6.09 6.48 15.15
C LEU A 205 -6.22 7.99 14.90
N ASP A 206 -7.07 8.38 13.95
CA ASP A 206 -7.24 9.77 13.53
C ASP A 206 -8.12 10.59 14.48
N ASN A 207 -9.22 10.01 14.97
CA ASN A 207 -10.24 10.77 15.72
C ASN A 207 -10.25 10.46 17.22
N HIS A 208 -9.64 9.34 17.64
CA HIS A 208 -9.64 8.89 19.03
C HIS A 208 -8.24 8.44 19.51
N PRO A 209 -7.18 9.26 19.36
CA PRO A 209 -5.80 8.87 19.67
C PRO A 209 -5.56 8.55 21.16
N ASN A 210 -6.41 9.07 22.05
CA ASN A 210 -6.31 8.86 23.50
C ASN A 210 -7.20 7.70 24.00
N SER A 211 -7.71 6.84 23.12
CA SER A 211 -8.63 5.74 23.46
C SER A 211 -7.95 4.51 24.07
N GLY A 212 -6.69 4.63 24.50
CA GLY A 212 -5.97 3.59 25.22
C GLY A 212 -5.81 2.30 24.41
N GLU A 213 -6.34 1.19 24.94
CA GLU A 213 -6.23 -0.12 24.30
C GLU A 213 -6.85 -0.17 22.90
N TRP A 214 -7.94 0.58 22.64
CA TRP A 214 -8.59 0.58 21.33
C TRP A 214 -7.66 1.14 20.25
N TYR A 215 -6.94 2.23 20.57
CA TYR A 215 -5.94 2.82 19.68
C TYR A 215 -4.80 1.83 19.39
N ILE A 216 -4.21 1.25 20.44
CA ILE A 216 -3.05 0.36 20.27
C ILE A 216 -3.43 -0.96 19.59
N ASN A 217 -4.57 -1.54 19.93
CA ASN A 217 -5.04 -2.77 19.29
C ASN A 217 -5.41 -2.52 17.82
N SER A 218 -5.99 -1.36 17.49
CA SER A 218 -6.22 -0.97 16.09
C SER A 218 -4.93 -0.82 15.29
N LEU A 219 -3.91 -0.17 15.87
CA LEU A 219 -2.60 -0.03 15.21
C LEU A 219 -1.95 -1.41 14.98
N ALA A 220 -1.99 -2.29 16.00
CA ALA A 220 -1.48 -3.66 15.88
C ALA A 220 -2.24 -4.49 14.84
N ASP A 221 -3.57 -4.38 14.78
CA ASP A 221 -4.40 -5.08 13.79
C ASP A 221 -4.15 -4.57 12.36
N ILE A 222 -3.84 -3.27 12.18
CA ILE A 222 -3.40 -2.74 10.89
C ILE A 222 -2.08 -3.39 10.46
N VAL A 223 -1.08 -3.43 11.35
CA VAL A 223 0.20 -4.10 11.10
C VAL A 223 0.00 -5.57 10.73
N GLU A 224 -0.79 -6.28 11.53
CA GLU A 224 -1.09 -7.69 11.29
C GLU A 224 -1.81 -7.90 9.94
N SER A 225 -2.69 -6.98 9.55
CA SER A 225 -3.41 -7.07 8.28
C SER A 225 -2.47 -7.01 7.07
N TYR A 226 -1.47 -6.13 7.08
CA TYR A 226 -0.45 -6.07 6.02
C TYR A 226 0.47 -7.29 6.04
N ARG A 227 0.79 -7.80 7.23
CA ARG A 227 1.53 -9.05 7.38
C ARG A 227 0.80 -10.24 6.76
N ARG A 228 -0.53 -10.32 6.92
CA ARG A 228 -1.37 -11.38 6.32
C ARG A 228 -1.44 -11.29 4.80
N GLU A 229 -1.43 -10.07 4.25
CA GLU A 229 -1.43 -9.83 2.80
C GLU A 229 -0.04 -9.98 2.16
N ASN A 230 1.02 -10.17 2.95
CA ASN A 230 2.42 -10.07 2.51
C ASN A 230 2.74 -8.74 1.81
N ASP A 231 2.03 -7.66 2.17
CA ASP A 231 2.33 -6.32 1.69
C ASP A 231 3.49 -5.77 2.51
N PHE A 232 4.71 -6.22 2.18
CA PHE A 232 5.91 -5.89 2.95
C PHE A 232 6.24 -4.40 2.92
N GLN A 233 5.78 -3.64 1.92
CA GLN A 233 5.98 -2.20 1.86
C GLN A 233 5.19 -1.48 2.95
N ASN A 234 3.89 -1.77 3.04
CA ASN A 234 3.08 -1.19 4.11
C ASN A 234 3.37 -1.82 5.47
N LEU A 235 3.74 -3.11 5.52
CA LEU A 235 4.16 -3.75 6.76
C LEU A 235 5.35 -3.00 7.39
N GLU A 236 6.38 -2.65 6.61
CA GLU A 236 7.52 -1.86 7.08
C GLU A 236 7.06 -0.54 7.72
N VAL A 237 6.25 0.24 6.99
CA VAL A 237 5.78 1.56 7.42
C VAL A 237 4.96 1.49 8.71
N TRP A 238 4.00 0.57 8.76
CA TRP A 238 3.09 0.48 9.90
C TRP A 238 3.74 -0.21 11.11
N SER A 239 4.65 -1.16 10.89
CA SER A 239 5.44 -1.75 11.97
C SER A 239 6.40 -0.75 12.59
N GLU A 240 7.01 0.14 11.80
CA GLU A 240 7.84 1.24 12.33
C GLU A 240 6.99 2.25 13.11
N ARG A 241 5.77 2.56 12.63
CA ARG A 241 4.83 3.37 13.40
C ARG A 241 4.51 2.73 14.75
N LEU A 242 4.28 1.41 14.81
CA LEU A 242 4.04 0.69 16.06
C LEU A 242 5.28 0.67 16.97
N HIS A 243 6.48 0.51 16.38
CA HIS A 243 7.75 0.52 17.10
C HIS A 243 8.01 1.86 17.82
N THR A 244 7.69 2.95 17.13
CA THR A 244 7.97 4.31 17.61
C THR A 244 6.80 4.98 18.36
N ASP A 245 5.63 4.34 18.41
CA ASP A 245 4.45 4.93 19.04
C ASP A 245 4.64 5.09 20.56
N PRO A 246 4.48 6.31 21.11
CA PRO A 246 4.72 6.56 22.54
C PRO A 246 3.73 5.82 23.44
N ASN A 247 2.53 5.49 22.95
CA ASN A 247 1.49 4.80 23.71
C ASN A 247 1.62 3.28 23.63
N ALA A 248 2.47 2.74 22.75
CA ALA A 248 2.68 1.29 22.62
C ALA A 248 3.54 0.73 23.77
N PRO A 249 3.14 -0.41 24.38
CA PRO A 249 3.98 -1.11 25.35
C PRO A 249 5.24 -1.68 24.67
N ASP A 250 6.33 -1.82 25.42
CA ASP A 250 7.63 -2.27 24.90
C ASP A 250 7.55 -3.61 24.15
N SER A 251 6.67 -4.53 24.59
CA SER A 251 6.45 -5.80 23.90
C SER A 251 5.95 -5.63 22.46
N LEU A 252 5.06 -4.67 22.22
CA LEU A 252 4.58 -4.35 20.88
C LEU A 252 5.59 -3.52 20.10
N LYS A 253 6.36 -2.64 20.76
CA LYS A 253 7.45 -1.93 20.10
C LYS A 253 8.51 -2.86 19.54
N ASN A 254 8.93 -3.84 20.35
CA ASN A 254 9.88 -4.88 19.96
C ASN A 254 9.29 -5.83 18.90
N ALA A 255 7.96 -6.02 18.89
CA ALA A 255 7.29 -6.74 17.80
C ALA A 255 7.29 -5.93 16.50
N GLY A 256 7.01 -4.62 16.57
CA GLY A 256 7.08 -3.69 15.46
C GLY A 256 8.47 -3.67 14.82
N GLU A 257 9.53 -3.52 15.62
CA GLU A 257 10.91 -3.53 15.13
C GLU A 257 11.23 -4.82 14.35
N ARG A 258 10.92 -5.98 14.93
CA ARG A 258 11.15 -7.29 14.29
C ARG A 258 10.35 -7.44 13.00
N LEU A 259 9.10 -6.99 12.98
CA LEU A 259 8.26 -7.04 11.79
C LEU A 259 8.75 -6.09 10.70
N ALA A 260 9.21 -4.89 11.05
CA ALA A 260 9.77 -3.94 10.10
C ALA A 260 11.08 -4.47 9.50
N ALA A 261 12.00 -4.99 10.33
CA ALA A 261 13.22 -5.64 9.86
C ALA A 261 12.91 -6.84 8.95
N GLY A 262 11.98 -7.70 9.35
CA GLY A 262 11.52 -8.84 8.55
C GLY A 262 10.86 -8.41 7.24
N ALA A 263 10.12 -7.30 7.22
CA ALA A 263 9.51 -6.76 6.01
C ALA A 263 10.57 -6.32 4.99
N ILE A 264 11.60 -5.58 5.42
CA ILE A 264 12.71 -5.19 4.53
C ILE A 264 13.44 -6.42 3.99
N ALA A 265 13.74 -7.40 4.85
CA ALA A 265 14.39 -8.64 4.43
C ALA A 265 13.54 -9.46 3.43
N ASN A 266 12.22 -9.51 3.62
CA ASN A 266 11.31 -10.18 2.69
C ASN A 266 11.19 -9.43 1.35
N GLN A 267 11.17 -8.09 1.35
CA GLN A 267 11.26 -7.31 0.12
C GLN A 267 12.55 -7.62 -0.65
N ALA A 268 13.70 -7.67 0.04
CA ALA A 268 14.98 -8.03 -0.57
C ALA A 268 14.95 -9.45 -1.16
N LEU A 269 14.33 -10.39 -0.47
CA LEU A 269 14.16 -11.77 -0.95
C LEU A 269 13.27 -11.86 -2.20
N GLU A 270 12.19 -11.08 -2.27
CA GLU A 270 11.35 -11.02 -3.48
C GLU A 270 12.09 -10.39 -4.66
N GLN A 271 12.84 -9.30 -4.41
CA GLN A 271 13.70 -8.66 -5.41
C GLN A 271 14.75 -9.64 -5.93
N GLU A 272 15.45 -10.34 -5.04
CA GLU A 272 16.46 -11.34 -5.38
C GLU A 272 15.86 -12.44 -6.27
N LYS A 273 14.71 -13.03 -5.88
CA LYS A 273 14.06 -14.09 -6.65
C LYS A 273 13.68 -13.66 -8.06
N LEU A 274 13.14 -12.45 -8.21
CA LEU A 274 12.77 -11.90 -9.51
C LEU A 274 13.99 -11.61 -10.37
N ALA A 275 15.02 -11.02 -9.76
CA ALA A 275 16.28 -10.70 -10.44
C ALA A 275 16.99 -11.97 -10.91
N ASP A 276 17.11 -12.98 -10.04
CA ASP A 276 17.70 -14.29 -10.32
C ASP A 276 16.97 -15.01 -11.46
N ALA A 277 15.62 -15.01 -11.44
CA ALA A 277 14.82 -15.60 -12.50
C ALA A 277 14.99 -14.89 -13.86
N SER A 278 15.36 -13.62 -13.85
CA SER A 278 15.59 -12.82 -15.07
C SER A 278 17.05 -12.76 -15.52
N GLY A 279 18.00 -13.15 -14.67
CA GLY A 279 19.44 -12.96 -14.88
C GLY A 279 19.87 -11.49 -14.83
N ASP A 280 19.11 -10.62 -14.18
CA ASP A 280 19.41 -9.18 -14.08
C ASP A 280 20.37 -8.92 -12.93
N GLU A 281 21.67 -8.84 -13.24
CA GLU A 281 22.75 -8.55 -12.30
C GLU A 281 22.56 -7.21 -11.57
N ALA A 282 22.04 -6.18 -12.25
CA ALA A 282 21.79 -4.88 -11.63
C ALA A 282 20.65 -4.95 -10.61
N ALA A 283 19.60 -5.73 -10.91
CA ALA A 283 18.53 -5.99 -9.97
C ALA A 283 18.97 -6.89 -8.80
N LEU A 284 19.88 -7.84 -9.03
CA LEU A 284 20.50 -8.63 -7.94
C LEU A 284 21.31 -7.71 -7.02
N ALA A 285 22.14 -6.83 -7.57
CA ALA A 285 22.87 -5.83 -6.79
C ALA A 285 21.91 -4.94 -5.98
N ALA A 286 20.79 -4.51 -6.56
CA ALA A 286 19.77 -3.74 -5.83
C ALA A 286 19.12 -4.55 -4.68
N ALA A 287 18.89 -5.86 -4.88
CA ALA A 287 18.39 -6.74 -3.82
C ALA A 287 19.40 -6.88 -2.67
N ALA A 288 20.70 -6.99 -2.97
CA ALA A 288 21.76 -7.00 -1.97
C ALA A 288 21.77 -5.71 -1.14
N GLU A 289 21.62 -4.54 -1.76
CA GLU A 289 21.50 -3.25 -1.06
C GLU A 289 20.29 -3.21 -0.12
N THR A 290 19.16 -3.80 -0.52
CA THR A 290 17.98 -3.90 0.35
C THR A 290 18.23 -4.79 1.56
N TYR A 291 18.96 -5.90 1.41
CA TYR A 291 19.39 -6.71 2.56
C TYR A 291 20.33 -5.94 3.50
N ILE A 292 21.30 -5.19 2.96
CA ILE A 292 22.21 -4.33 3.76
C ILE A 292 21.41 -3.29 4.53
N ARG A 293 20.37 -2.71 3.91
CA ARG A 293 19.45 -1.77 4.57
C ARG A 293 18.81 -2.37 5.81
N THR A 294 18.42 -3.65 5.81
CA THR A 294 17.89 -4.33 7.00
C THR A 294 18.86 -4.23 8.17
N ALA A 295 20.11 -4.66 7.97
CA ALA A 295 21.12 -4.69 9.03
C ALA A 295 21.59 -3.30 9.46
N ARG A 296 21.50 -2.30 8.56
CA ARG A 296 21.82 -0.91 8.89
C ARG A 296 20.72 -0.23 9.71
N THR A 297 19.46 -0.47 9.36
CA THR A 297 18.31 0.15 10.05
C THR A 297 18.01 -0.54 11.37
N TYR A 298 18.11 -1.87 11.42
CA TYR A 298 17.81 -2.68 12.61
C TYR A 298 18.98 -3.59 12.97
N PRO A 299 20.10 -3.04 13.48
CA PRO A 299 21.33 -3.80 13.72
C PRO A 299 21.19 -4.90 14.78
N ASP A 300 20.25 -4.76 15.72
CA ASP A 300 20.04 -5.73 16.80
C ASP A 300 18.91 -6.73 16.50
N ALA A 301 18.21 -6.56 15.37
CA ALA A 301 17.15 -7.47 14.97
C ALA A 301 17.71 -8.82 14.51
N GLU A 302 16.94 -9.89 14.76
CA GLU A 302 17.28 -11.28 14.37
C GLU A 302 17.62 -11.43 12.88
N PHE A 303 17.09 -10.54 12.03
CA PHE A 303 17.31 -10.55 10.59
C PHE A 303 18.62 -9.87 10.14
N ALA A 304 19.31 -9.11 10.98
CA ALA A 304 20.47 -8.31 10.57
C ALA A 304 21.61 -9.19 10.03
N THR A 305 21.99 -10.22 10.78
CA THR A 305 23.10 -11.12 10.48
C THR A 305 22.82 -11.96 9.23
N THR A 306 21.62 -12.52 9.15
CA THR A 306 21.18 -13.30 7.98
C THR A 306 21.01 -12.45 6.74
N SER A 307 20.62 -11.17 6.88
CA SER A 307 20.53 -10.24 5.75
C SER A 307 21.91 -9.88 5.21
N LEU A 308 22.92 -9.59 6.04
CA LEU A 308 24.28 -9.35 5.54
C LEU A 308 24.85 -10.58 4.83
N PHE A 309 24.64 -11.78 5.38
CA PHE A 309 25.11 -13.01 4.73
C PHE A 309 24.46 -13.21 3.36
N ARG A 310 23.13 -12.96 3.27
CA ARG A 310 22.39 -12.99 2.01
C ARG A 310 22.86 -11.92 1.04
N ALA A 311 23.10 -10.69 1.50
CA ALA A 311 23.62 -9.61 0.67
C ALA A 311 24.94 -9.99 0.00
N GLY A 312 25.90 -10.56 0.74
CA GLY A 312 27.14 -11.06 0.14
C GLY A 312 26.90 -12.15 -0.91
N ASN A 313 26.04 -13.13 -0.62
CA ASN A 313 25.66 -14.16 -1.60
C ASN A 313 24.97 -13.58 -2.84
N THR A 314 24.13 -12.56 -2.66
CA THR A 314 23.41 -11.91 -3.75
C THR A 314 24.35 -11.07 -4.61
N TYR A 315 25.33 -10.36 -4.03
CA TYR A 315 26.38 -9.70 -4.82
C TYR A 315 27.25 -10.68 -5.59
N LYS A 316 27.59 -11.83 -5.00
CA LYS A 316 28.27 -12.90 -5.71
C LYS A 316 27.47 -13.36 -6.93
N LYS A 317 26.15 -13.58 -6.77
CA LYS A 317 25.26 -13.90 -7.91
C LYS A 317 25.22 -12.79 -8.97
N ALA A 318 25.37 -11.53 -8.55
CA ALA A 318 25.46 -10.38 -9.43
C ALA A 318 26.85 -10.19 -10.07
N ASN A 319 27.77 -11.16 -9.90
CA ASN A 319 29.16 -11.08 -10.35
C ASN A 319 29.94 -9.88 -9.79
N MET A 320 29.55 -9.38 -8.61
CA MET A 320 30.20 -8.29 -7.88
C MET A 320 30.97 -8.85 -6.68
N LEU A 321 32.03 -9.60 -6.94
CA LEU A 321 32.80 -10.34 -5.92
C LEU A 321 33.47 -9.42 -4.90
N ASP A 322 33.90 -8.23 -5.32
CA ASP A 322 34.49 -7.19 -4.47
C ASP A 322 33.50 -6.75 -3.38
N LYS A 323 32.29 -6.38 -3.80
CA LYS A 323 31.20 -6.00 -2.87
C LYS A 323 30.74 -7.17 -2.02
N ALA A 324 30.72 -8.37 -2.58
CA ALA A 324 30.38 -9.57 -1.81
C ALA A 324 31.35 -9.76 -0.64
N ALA A 325 32.66 -9.65 -0.91
CA ALA A 325 33.71 -9.72 0.11
C ALA A 325 33.56 -8.63 1.18
N GLU A 326 33.35 -7.38 0.77
CA GLU A 326 33.14 -6.26 1.70
C GLU A 326 31.99 -6.51 2.68
N VAL A 327 30.85 -7.00 2.19
CA VAL A 327 29.67 -7.25 3.03
C VAL A 327 29.85 -8.44 3.96
N TRP A 328 30.48 -9.52 3.52
CA TRP A 328 30.78 -10.63 4.41
C TRP A 328 31.78 -10.23 5.50
N LEU A 329 32.74 -9.36 5.19
CA LEU A 329 33.65 -8.81 6.19
C LEU A 329 32.94 -7.85 7.15
N ASP A 330 31.98 -7.05 6.70
CA ASP A 330 31.12 -6.23 7.59
C ASP A 330 30.35 -7.11 8.58
N LEU A 331 29.80 -8.24 8.11
CA LEU A 331 29.13 -9.22 8.96
C LEU A 331 30.06 -9.73 10.06
N VAL A 332 31.27 -10.15 9.72
CA VAL A 332 32.25 -10.70 10.68
C VAL A 332 32.72 -9.64 11.66
N ALA A 333 32.93 -8.40 11.18
CA ALA A 333 33.35 -7.28 12.01
C ALA A 333 32.28 -6.88 13.03
N ARG A 334 31.01 -6.91 12.64
CA ARG A 334 29.89 -6.50 13.51
C ARG A 334 29.34 -7.63 14.37
N TYR A 335 29.42 -8.86 13.89
CA TYR A 335 28.79 -10.04 14.50
C TYR A 335 29.75 -11.24 14.52
N PRO A 336 30.93 -11.15 15.16
CA PRO A 336 31.96 -12.18 15.10
C PRO A 336 31.53 -13.54 15.68
N GLU A 337 30.51 -13.55 16.55
CA GLU A 337 30.04 -14.74 17.27
C GLU A 337 28.93 -15.52 16.55
N VAL A 338 28.45 -15.05 15.37
CA VAL A 338 27.42 -15.81 14.64
C VAL A 338 28.01 -17.11 14.10
N SER A 339 27.22 -18.18 14.13
CA SER A 339 27.69 -19.53 13.81
C SER A 339 28.19 -19.74 12.38
N TYR A 340 28.04 -18.74 11.52
CA TYR A 340 28.47 -18.73 10.12
C TYR A 340 29.42 -17.55 9.80
N ALA A 341 30.00 -16.92 10.83
CA ALA A 341 31.00 -15.86 10.66
C ALA A 341 32.25 -16.39 9.94
N ASP A 342 32.69 -17.60 10.28
CA ASP A 342 33.81 -18.27 9.61
C ASP A 342 33.50 -18.47 8.12
N THR A 343 32.30 -18.93 7.79
CA THR A 343 31.84 -19.15 6.42
C THR A 343 31.77 -17.84 5.64
N ALA A 344 31.32 -16.75 6.26
CA ALA A 344 31.32 -15.43 5.65
C ALA A 344 32.75 -14.95 5.34
N MET A 345 33.66 -15.04 6.31
CA MET A 345 35.05 -14.64 6.13
C MET A 345 35.78 -15.50 5.08
N TRP A 346 35.53 -16.80 5.08
CA TRP A 346 36.01 -17.73 4.07
C TRP A 346 35.55 -17.34 2.66
N ASN A 347 34.24 -17.06 2.50
CA ASN A 347 33.70 -16.60 1.22
C ASN A 347 34.29 -15.27 0.76
N ALA A 348 34.59 -14.35 1.70
CA ALA A 348 35.26 -13.09 1.38
C ALA A 348 36.69 -13.30 0.86
N ALA A 349 37.46 -14.19 1.48
CA ALA A 349 38.81 -14.52 1.03
C ALA A 349 38.78 -15.14 -0.38
N LEU A 350 37.91 -16.12 -0.61
CA LEU A 350 37.73 -16.74 -1.94
C LEU A 350 37.28 -15.74 -3.00
N ALA A 351 36.45 -14.77 -2.65
CA ALA A 351 36.02 -13.75 -3.60
C ALA A 351 37.16 -12.81 -4.01
N TYR A 352 38.07 -12.45 -3.09
CA TYR A 352 39.28 -11.71 -3.46
C TYR A 352 40.27 -12.55 -4.26
N ASP A 353 40.41 -13.83 -3.95
CA ASP A 353 41.25 -14.77 -4.69
C ASP A 353 40.75 -14.98 -6.13
N GLU A 354 39.44 -15.16 -6.33
CA GLU A 354 38.80 -15.24 -7.66
C GLU A 354 38.95 -13.94 -8.48
N LEU A 355 39.15 -12.80 -7.80
CA LEU A 355 39.47 -11.52 -8.43
C LEU A 355 40.98 -11.31 -8.66
N GLU A 356 41.82 -12.30 -8.34
CA GLU A 356 43.29 -12.23 -8.37
C GLU A 356 43.84 -11.09 -7.49
N GLN A 357 43.07 -10.65 -6.49
CA GLN A 357 43.47 -9.65 -5.50
C GLN A 357 44.19 -10.34 -4.33
N TYR A 358 45.28 -11.05 -4.64
CA TYR A 358 46.01 -11.90 -3.70
C TYR A 358 46.43 -11.17 -2.42
N ASP A 359 46.84 -9.91 -2.50
CA ASP A 359 47.18 -9.11 -1.31
C ASP A 359 46.00 -8.90 -0.35
N LEU A 360 44.77 -8.83 -0.86
CA LEU A 360 43.57 -8.74 -0.03
C LEU A 360 43.13 -10.12 0.45
N ALA A 361 43.15 -11.14 -0.41
CA ALA A 361 42.85 -12.51 -0.05
C ALA A 361 43.74 -12.99 1.11
N LEU A 362 45.06 -12.78 1.00
CA LEU A 362 46.04 -13.10 2.05
C LEU A 362 45.74 -12.41 3.38
N LYS A 363 45.39 -11.10 3.36
CA LYS A 363 45.00 -10.40 4.59
C LYS A 363 43.80 -11.04 5.26
N VAL A 364 42.80 -11.46 4.47
CA VAL A 364 41.60 -12.13 5.00
C VAL A 364 41.95 -13.54 5.49
N TYR A 365 42.75 -14.32 4.76
CA TYR A 365 43.19 -15.64 5.19
C TYR A 365 44.00 -15.61 6.49
N GLU A 366 44.94 -14.66 6.64
CA GLU A 366 45.70 -14.49 7.88
C GLU A 366 44.78 -14.22 9.08
N GLN A 367 43.81 -13.32 8.90
CA GLN A 367 42.82 -13.04 9.94
C GLN A 367 41.94 -14.27 10.22
N PHE A 368 41.49 -14.99 9.18
CA PHE A 368 40.70 -16.20 9.30
C PHE A 368 41.41 -17.28 10.11
N ILE A 369 42.68 -17.55 9.81
CA ILE A 369 43.52 -18.53 10.51
C ILE A 369 43.69 -18.14 11.98
N GLY A 370 43.78 -16.84 12.29
CA GLY A 370 43.87 -16.35 13.67
C GLY A 370 42.54 -16.43 14.44
N GLN A 371 41.44 -16.02 13.80
CA GLN A 371 40.14 -15.83 14.44
C GLN A 371 39.31 -17.12 14.51
N PHE A 372 39.45 -18.01 13.54
CA PHE A 372 38.65 -19.24 13.43
C PHE A 372 39.52 -20.51 13.40
N PRO A 373 40.36 -20.77 14.44
CA PRO A 373 41.31 -21.88 14.43
C PRO A 373 40.66 -23.27 14.43
N ALA A 374 39.37 -23.38 14.77
CA ALA A 374 38.63 -24.64 14.75
C ALA A 374 37.74 -24.81 13.50
N SER A 375 37.75 -23.86 12.56
CA SER A 375 36.91 -23.95 11.36
C SER A 375 37.37 -25.08 10.44
N LEU A 376 36.41 -25.72 9.77
CA LEU A 376 36.67 -26.77 8.78
C LEU A 376 37.44 -26.23 7.56
N PHE A 377 37.40 -24.92 7.28
CA PHE A 377 38.12 -24.31 6.17
C PHE A 377 39.58 -23.97 6.50
N ARG A 378 40.06 -24.27 7.71
CA ARG A 378 41.43 -23.89 8.12
C ARG A 378 42.51 -24.48 7.22
N VAL A 379 42.38 -25.77 6.87
CA VAL A 379 43.35 -26.45 6.02
C VAL A 379 43.39 -25.83 4.61
N ASP A 380 42.22 -25.50 4.05
CA ASP A 380 42.12 -24.87 2.73
C ASP A 380 42.59 -23.41 2.77
N ALA A 381 42.35 -22.68 3.86
CA ALA A 381 42.89 -21.33 4.05
C ALA A 381 44.43 -21.30 4.08
N LEU A 382 45.07 -22.28 4.73
CA LEU A 382 46.52 -22.41 4.70
C LEU A 382 47.03 -22.75 3.29
N LYS A 383 46.36 -23.66 2.58
CA LYS A 383 46.74 -24.06 1.21
C LYS A 383 46.58 -22.92 0.21
N ASN A 384 45.48 -22.19 0.28
CA ASN A 384 45.26 -21.01 -0.56
C ASN A 384 46.24 -19.89 -0.20
N SER A 385 46.52 -19.66 1.09
CA SER A 385 47.56 -18.69 1.49
C SER A 385 48.94 -19.05 0.92
N ILE A 386 49.32 -20.33 0.90
CA ILE A 386 50.57 -20.80 0.29
C ILE A 386 50.59 -20.49 -1.21
N TYR A 387 49.49 -20.76 -1.91
CA TYR A 387 49.33 -20.45 -3.33
C TYR A 387 49.48 -18.94 -3.57
N ASP A 388 48.68 -18.13 -2.90
CA ASP A 388 48.67 -16.67 -3.04
C ASP A 388 50.01 -16.04 -2.68
N TYR A 389 50.67 -16.49 -1.61
CA TYR A 389 52.02 -16.03 -1.24
C TYR A 389 53.05 -16.34 -2.33
N THR A 390 52.87 -17.44 -3.07
CA THR A 390 53.73 -17.81 -4.19
C THR A 390 53.47 -16.90 -5.39
N GLU A 391 52.21 -16.60 -5.69
CA GLU A 391 51.82 -15.68 -6.77
C GLU A 391 52.35 -14.25 -6.53
N VAL A 392 52.38 -13.78 -5.27
CA VAL A 392 52.99 -12.48 -4.91
C VAL A 392 54.51 -12.56 -4.62
N GLU A 393 55.16 -13.69 -4.96
CA GLU A 393 56.60 -13.95 -4.78
C GLU A 393 57.13 -13.76 -3.35
N ASN A 394 56.26 -13.89 -2.34
CA ASN A 394 56.63 -13.79 -0.93
C ASN A 394 57.07 -15.16 -0.39
N TYR A 395 58.19 -15.67 -0.91
CA TYR A 395 58.68 -17.02 -0.60
C TYR A 395 59.00 -17.24 0.87
N HIS A 396 59.27 -16.18 1.63
CA HIS A 396 59.44 -16.28 3.09
C HIS A 396 58.14 -16.74 3.74
N ARG A 397 57.04 -16.02 3.50
CA ARG A 397 55.72 -16.37 4.02
C ARG A 397 55.21 -17.69 3.45
N THR A 398 55.52 -18.00 2.19
CA THR A 398 55.24 -19.32 1.61
C THR A 398 55.87 -20.45 2.44
N ALA A 399 57.17 -20.35 2.76
CA ALA A 399 57.87 -21.36 3.55
C ALA A 399 57.32 -21.50 4.98
N GLU A 400 57.07 -20.38 5.65
CA GLU A 400 56.47 -20.37 7.00
C GLU A 400 55.08 -21.03 7.01
N THR A 401 54.25 -20.70 6.02
CA THR A 401 52.89 -21.25 5.92
C THR A 401 52.92 -22.74 5.57
N TYR A 402 53.86 -23.18 4.74
CA TYR A 402 54.10 -24.61 4.48
C TYR A 402 54.50 -25.38 5.74
N GLU A 403 55.41 -24.82 6.55
CA GLU A 403 55.82 -25.43 7.82
C GLU A 403 54.64 -25.54 8.79
N GLN A 404 53.82 -24.49 8.88
CA GLN A 404 52.59 -24.50 9.68
C GLN A 404 51.60 -25.57 9.19
N TYR A 405 51.29 -25.60 7.89
CA TYR A 405 50.41 -26.60 7.28
C TYR A 405 50.90 -28.03 7.53
N ALA A 406 52.19 -28.30 7.31
CA ALA A 406 52.79 -29.62 7.51
C ALA A 406 52.81 -30.05 8.99
N THR A 407 52.89 -29.09 9.92
CA THR A 407 52.88 -29.35 11.35
C THR A 407 51.45 -29.61 11.86
N GLU A 408 50.48 -28.84 11.40
CA GLU A 408 49.09 -28.94 11.86
C GLU A 408 48.31 -30.09 11.19
N PHE A 409 48.58 -30.39 9.92
CA PHE A 409 47.82 -31.34 9.09
C PHE A 409 48.72 -32.42 8.47
N VAL A 410 49.41 -33.18 9.31
CA VAL A 410 50.43 -34.17 8.91
C VAL A 410 49.91 -35.20 7.90
N GLU A 411 48.68 -35.70 8.08
CA GLU A 411 48.08 -36.71 7.19
C GLU A 411 47.74 -36.14 5.81
N ASP A 412 47.14 -34.95 5.75
CA ASP A 412 46.80 -34.25 4.49
C ASP A 412 48.08 -33.87 3.73
N ALA A 413 49.08 -33.32 4.44
CA ALA A 413 50.37 -32.95 3.87
C ALA A 413 51.19 -34.17 3.40
N GLY A 414 51.04 -35.31 4.08
CA GLY A 414 51.72 -36.56 3.73
C GLY A 414 51.15 -37.24 2.48
N ALA A 415 49.83 -37.15 2.26
CA ALA A 415 49.16 -37.73 1.10
C ALA A 415 49.54 -37.06 -0.24
N ALA A 416 49.94 -35.79 -0.23
CA ALA A 416 50.45 -35.09 -1.40
C ALA A 416 51.88 -35.50 -1.82
N ARG A 417 52.56 -36.35 -1.03
CA ARG A 417 53.94 -36.83 -1.29
C ARG A 417 54.03 -38.20 -1.97
N SER A 418 52.92 -38.85 -2.30
CA SER A 418 52.86 -40.14 -3.02
C SER A 418 52.29 -39.98 -4.41
#